data_AF-A0A7Y5MKF7-F1
#
_entry.id   AF-A0A7Y5MKF7-F1
#
_cell.length_a   1.000
_cell.length_b   1.000
_cell.length_c   1.000
_cell.angle_alpha   90.00
_cell.angle_beta   90.00
_cell.angle_gamma   90.00
#
_symmetry.space_group_name_H-M   'P 1'
#
loop_
_entity.id
_entity.type
_entity.pdbx_description
1 polymer ?
#
loop_
_entity_poly.entity_id
_entity_poly.type
_entity_poly.pdbx_seq_one_letter_code
_entity_poly.pdbx_strand_id
1 'polypeptide(L)' 'MDLSKAIRVLMEEKDLSRNDVVQETSWSPAYISDVRNGQADPSARLTEWAEVLGVSASELVIRAESYPDPPRKAVA' A
#
# COMPACT_ATOMS: atom_id res chain seq x y z
N MET A 1 -11.19 -3.58 -5.38
CA MET A 1 -10.57 -2.62 -4.47
C MET A 1 -9.07 -2.71 -4.66
N ASP A 2 -8.40 -1.60 -4.94
CA ASP A 2 -6.96 -1.56 -5.25
C ASP A 2 -6.17 -1.01 -4.06
N LEU A 3 -6.02 -1.86 -3.03
CA LEU A 3 -5.28 -1.50 -1.81
C LEU A 3 -3.82 -1.17 -2.11
N SER A 4 -3.19 -1.94 -2.97
CA SER A 4 -1.79 -1.75 -3.37
C SER A 4 -1.54 -0.35 -3.94
N LYS A 5 -2.43 0.12 -4.82
CA LYS A 5 -2.36 1.48 -5.34
C LYS A 5 -2.63 2.53 -4.26
N ALA A 6 -3.65 2.33 -3.41
CA ALA A 6 -3.95 3.27 -2.33
C ALA A 6 -2.79 3.40 -1.33
N ILE A 7 -2.16 2.29 -0.94
CA ILE A 7 -0.96 2.25 -0.10
C ILE A 7 0.18 3.03 -0.76
N ARG A 8 0.46 2.76 -2.04
CA ARG A 8 1.54 3.46 -2.76
C ARG A 8 1.31 4.97 -2.79
N VAL A 9 0.08 5.41 -3.11
CA VAL A 9 -0.29 6.83 -3.17
C VAL A 9 -0.17 7.48 -1.79
N LEU A 10 -0.68 6.84 -0.74
CA LEU A 10 -0.57 7.37 0.62
C LEU A 10 0.87 7.47 1.11
N MET A 11 1.73 6.51 0.74
CA MET A 11 3.16 6.61 1.02
C MET A 11 3.79 7.82 0.33
N GLU A 12 3.47 8.05 -0.95
CA GLU A 12 3.94 9.21 -1.72
C GLU A 12 3.42 10.53 -1.14
N GLU A 13 2.14 10.61 -0.76
CA GLU A 13 1.52 11.79 -0.13
C GLU A 13 2.18 12.14 1.22
N LYS A 14 2.72 11.15 1.92
CA LYS A 14 3.30 11.28 3.27
C LYS A 14 4.83 11.27 3.27
N ASP A 15 5.45 11.27 2.09
CA ASP A 15 6.91 11.18 1.90
C ASP A 15 7.53 9.97 2.64
N LEU A 16 6.79 8.86 2.71
CA LEU A 16 7.24 7.61 3.33
C LEU A 16 8.01 6.77 2.31
N SER A 17 9.28 6.51 2.61
CA SER A 17 10.09 5.56 1.87
C SER A 17 9.80 4.12 2.29
N ARG A 18 10.25 3.17 1.48
CA ARG A 18 10.25 1.75 1.86
C ARG A 18 11.04 1.52 3.16
N ASN A 19 12.15 2.23 3.34
CA ASN A 19 12.98 2.02 4.53
C ASN A 19 12.25 2.51 5.79
N ASP A 20 11.47 3.59 5.70
CA ASP A 20 10.67 4.07 6.84
C ASP A 20 9.67 2.99 7.27
N VAL A 21 8.96 2.37 6.32
CA VAL A 21 8.05 1.26 6.60
C VAL A 21 8.77 0.04 7.19
N VAL A 22 9.99 -0.28 6.71
CA VAL A 22 10.79 -1.39 7.27
C VAL A 22 11.22 -1.10 8.71
N GLN A 23 11.46 0.17 9.08
CA GLN A 23 11.87 0.51 10.45
C GLN A 23 10.69 0.49 11.42
N GLU A 24 9.49 0.82 10.94
CA GLU A 24 8.26 0.83 11.74
C GLU A 24 7.57 -0.54 11.82
N THR A 25 7.99 -1.53 11.03
CA THR A 25 7.34 -2.84 10.93
C THR A 25 8.34 -4.00 10.96
N SER A 26 7.85 -5.21 11.21
CA SER A 26 8.66 -6.43 11.06
C SER A 26 8.67 -6.96 9.61
N TRP A 27 8.18 -6.19 8.64
CA TRP A 27 7.99 -6.64 7.28
C TRP A 27 9.28 -6.63 6.47
N SER A 28 9.40 -7.58 5.55
CA SER A 28 10.55 -7.61 4.66
C SER A 28 10.47 -6.50 3.60
N PRO A 29 11.61 -5.95 3.15
CA PRO A 29 11.64 -5.02 2.02
C PRO A 29 11.01 -5.58 0.75
N ALA A 30 11.10 -6.91 0.56
CA ALA A 30 10.47 -7.62 -0.55
C ALA A 30 8.95 -7.55 -0.46
N TYR A 31 8.36 -7.90 0.70
CA TYR A 31 6.92 -7.84 0.91
C TYR A 31 6.35 -6.44 0.63
N ILE A 32 7.00 -5.38 1.15
CA ILE A 32 6.56 -4.00 0.92
C ILE A 32 6.61 -3.65 -0.58
N SER A 33 7.64 -4.12 -1.29
CA SER A 33 7.76 -3.89 -2.74
C SER A 33 6.68 -4.64 -3.51
N ASP A 34 6.39 -5.89 -3.13
CA ASP A 34 5.35 -6.72 -3.74
C ASP A 34 3.96 -6.10 -3.52
N VAL A 35 3.67 -5.61 -2.31
CA VAL A 35 2.42 -4.87 -2.03
C VAL A 35 2.33 -3.62 -2.89
N ARG A 36 3.36 -2.77 -2.93
CA ARG A 36 3.34 -1.52 -3.72
C ARG A 36 3.19 -1.74 -5.22
N ASN A 37 3.63 -2.90 -5.72
CA ASN A 37 3.55 -3.29 -7.13
C ASN A 37 2.30 -4.13 -7.46
N GLY A 38 1.43 -4.40 -6.49
CA GLY A 38 0.23 -5.21 -6.69
C GLY A 38 0.49 -6.71 -6.88
N GLN A 39 1.64 -7.20 -6.45
CA GLN A 39 2.03 -8.62 -6.49
C GLN A 39 1.70 -9.39 -5.20
N ALA A 40 1.46 -8.68 -4.10
CA ALA A 40 0.99 -9.25 -2.85
C ALA A 40 -0.28 -8.52 -2.38
N ASP A 41 -1.25 -9.28 -1.88
CA ASP A 41 -2.47 -8.72 -1.28
C ASP A 41 -2.20 -8.22 0.15
N PRO A 42 -2.38 -6.92 0.44
CA PRO A 42 -2.19 -6.37 1.77
C PRO A 42 -3.40 -6.56 2.72
N SER A 43 -4.51 -7.13 2.25
CA SER A 43 -5.76 -7.25 3.02
C SER A 43 -5.59 -7.93 4.39
N ALA A 44 -4.74 -8.95 4.47
CA ALA A 44 -4.43 -9.67 5.71
C ALA A 44 -3.74 -8.80 6.79
N ARG A 45 -3.15 -7.68 6.38
CA ARG A 45 -2.44 -6.72 7.24
C ARG A 45 -3.01 -5.30 7.13
N LEU A 46 -4.29 -5.18 6.77
CA LEU A 46 -4.93 -3.89 6.50
C LEU A 46 -4.76 -2.90 7.66
N THR A 47 -4.97 -3.35 8.90
CA THR A 47 -4.85 -2.50 10.09
C THR A 47 -3.43 -2.03 10.32
N GLU A 48 -2.43 -2.92 10.22
CA GLU A 48 -1.02 -2.57 10.34
C GLU A 48 -0.60 -1.57 9.25
N TRP A 49 -1.07 -1.75 8.00
CA TRP A 49 -0.83 -0.78 6.92
C TRP A 49 -1.45 0.57 7.22
N ALA A 50 -2.68 0.61 7.74
CA ALA A 50 -3.35 1.86 8.09
C ALA A 50 -2.58 2.60 9.21
N GLU A 51 -2.10 1.88 10.22
CA GLU A 51 -1.29 2.43 11.31
C GLU A 51 0.00 3.07 10.81
N VAL A 52 0.79 2.37 10.00
CA VAL A 52 2.04 2.90 9.42
C VAL A 52 1.77 4.11 8.54
N LEU A 53 0.67 4.09 7.79
CA LEU A 53 0.26 5.21 6.95
C LEU A 53 -0.38 6.35 7.76
N GLY A 54 -0.59 6.19 9.07
CA GLY A 54 -1.25 7.20 9.90
C GLY A 54 -2.65 7.58 9.40
N VAL A 55 -3.43 6.58 8.98
CA VAL A 55 -4.84 6.70 8.55
C VAL A 55 -5.68 5.61 9.22
N SER A 56 -7.00 5.70 9.13
CA SER A 56 -7.87 4.60 9.56
C SER A 56 -7.95 3.49 8.51
N ALA A 57 -8.23 2.25 8.91
CA ALA A 57 -8.47 1.15 7.98
C ALA A 57 -9.66 1.45 7.03
N SER A 58 -10.69 2.13 7.52
CA SER A 58 -11.84 2.57 6.71
C SER A 58 -11.43 3.60 5.66
N GLU A 59 -10.59 4.57 6.01
CA GLU A 59 -10.06 5.54 5.04
C GLU A 59 -9.24 4.83 3.96
N LEU A 60 -8.37 3.88 4.34
CA LEU A 60 -7.57 3.11 3.39
C LEU A 60 -8.46 2.32 2.41
N VAL A 61 -9.55 1.72 2.88
CA VAL A 61 -10.56 1.05 2.05
C VAL A 61 -11.23 2.03 1.08
N ILE A 62 -11.71 3.18 1.57
CA ILE A 62 -12.37 4.21 0.74
C ILE A 62 -11.44 4.72 -0.37
N ARG A 63 -10.16 4.95 -0.05
CA ARG A 63 -9.15 5.36 -1.03
C ARG A 63 -8.97 4.27 -2.10
N ALA A 64 -8.91 3.01 -1.69
CA ALA A 64 -8.74 1.87 -2.59
C ALA A 64 -9.96 1.61 -3.50
N GLU A 65 -11.13 2.14 -3.17
CA GLU A 65 -12.32 2.15 -4.03
C GLU A 65 -12.35 3.38 -4.97
N SER A 66 -11.86 4.53 -4.48
CA SER A 66 -11.83 5.80 -5.22
C SER A 66 -10.76 5.85 -6.32
N TYR A 67 -9.76 4.97 -6.24
CA TYR A 67 -8.70 4.83 -7.24
C TYR A 67 -8.92 3.57 -8.09
N PRO A 68 -9.76 3.61 -9.15
CA PRO A 68 -9.88 2.46 -10.05
C PRO A 68 -8.51 2.13 -10.67
N ASP A 69 -8.21 0.84 -10.79
CA ASP A 69 -6.97 0.29 -11.35
C ASP A 69 -6.71 0.94 -12.73
N PRO A 70 -5.62 1.69 -12.93
CA PRO A 70 -5.27 2.09 -14.28
C PRO A 70 -4.87 0.82 -15.02
N PRO A 71 -5.19 0.67 -16.31
CA PRO A 71 -4.89 -0.56 -17.05
C PRO A 71 -3.40 -0.88 -16.87
N ARG A 72 -3.11 -2.02 -16.23
CA ARG A 72 -1.75 -2.52 -16.09
C ARG A 72 -1.17 -2.59 -17.49
N LYS A 73 -0.10 -1.84 -17.77
CA LYS A 73 0.61 -1.97 -19.03
C LYS A 73 1.01 -3.44 -19.15
N ALA A 74 0.46 -4.12 -20.15
CA ALA A 74 0.97 -5.41 -20.56
C ALA A 74 2.47 -5.24 -20.77
N VAL A 75 3.26 -5.96 -19.99
CA VAL A 75 4.68 -6.13 -20.25
C VAL A 75 4.76 -6.76 -21.64
N ALA A 76 5.35 -6.02 -22.58
CA ALA A 76 5.65 -6.47 -23.93
C ALA A 76 6.79 -7.49 -23.92
#